data_AF-A0AAP4R374-F1
#
_entry.id   AF-A0AAP4R374-F1
#
_cell.length_a   1.000
_cell.length_b   1.000
_cell.length_c   1.000
_cell.angle_alpha   90.00
_cell.angle_beta   90.00
_cell.angle_gamma   90.00
#
_symmetry.space_group_name_H-M   'P 1'
#
loop_
_entity.id
_entity.type
_entity.pdbx_description
1 polymer ?
#
loop_
_entity_poly.entity_id
_entity_poly.type
_entity_poly.pdbx_seq_one_letter_code
_entity_poly.pdbx_strand_id
1 'polypeptide(L)'
;MSVAAGSSRSALLLGSAFDANGGNDPVSNLEVHADRERVHGYNVIGKFLRANDGRNPKVPDLDKIVPLPPAKLLAWDATFQWQNDQDDVNEMARARHLDPATGLLLPGSTAPHG
;
A
#
# COMPACT_ATOMS: atom_id res chain seq x y z
N MET A 1 13.53 -4.07 -4.00
CA MET A 1 12.06 -4.16 -3.98
C MET A 1 11.48 -2.77 -4.19
N SER A 2 10.36 -2.63 -4.91
CA SER A 2 9.75 -1.32 -5.25
C SER A 2 8.56 -1.01 -4.34
N VAL A 3 8.04 0.22 -4.40
CA VAL A 3 6.80 0.60 -3.70
C VAL A 3 5.61 -0.21 -4.22
N ALA A 4 5.51 -0.38 -5.54
CA ALA A 4 4.43 -1.15 -6.15
C ALA A 4 4.40 -2.61 -5.67
N ALA A 5 5.59 -3.17 -5.40
CA ALA A 5 5.74 -4.52 -4.84
C ALA A 5 5.52 -4.60 -3.31
N GLY A 6 5.10 -3.51 -2.66
CA GLY A 6 4.79 -3.50 -1.23
C GLY A 6 5.91 -3.00 -0.31
N SER A 7 7.02 -2.48 -0.85
CA SER A 7 8.14 -2.05 -0.01
C SER A 7 7.89 -0.69 0.65
N SER A 8 7.52 -0.71 1.93
CA SER A 8 7.39 0.50 2.76
C SER A 8 8.70 1.28 2.90
N ARG A 9 9.85 0.59 2.83
CA ARG A 9 11.19 1.21 2.80
C ARG A 9 11.43 2.00 1.53
N SER A 10 11.05 1.45 0.37
CA SER A 10 11.15 2.19 -0.90
C SER A 10 10.21 3.40 -0.92
N ALA A 11 9.05 3.31 -0.27
CA ALA A 11 8.13 4.44 -0.16
C ALA A 11 8.74 5.57 0.68
N LEU A 12 9.38 5.21 1.80
CA LEU A 12 10.11 6.17 2.62
C LEU A 12 11.24 6.84 1.84
N LEU A 13 12.06 6.07 1.12
CA LEU A 13 13.17 6.61 0.32
C LEU A 13 12.70 7.58 -0.75
N LEU A 14 11.61 7.26 -1.47
CA LEU A 14 11.03 8.17 -2.46
C LEU A 14 10.43 9.41 -1.81
N GLY A 15 9.74 9.28 -0.68
CA GLY A 15 9.27 10.41 0.10
C GLY A 15 10.41 11.35 0.50
N SER A 16 11.52 10.80 1.03
CA SER A 16 12.71 11.59 1.38
C SER A 16 13.34 12.27 0.17
N ALA A 17 13.38 11.61 -0.99
CA ALA A 17 13.94 12.20 -2.21
C ALA A 17 13.19 13.46 -2.68
N PHE A 18 11.87 13.51 -2.48
CA PHE A 18 11.04 14.69 -2.81
C PHE A 18 10.96 15.73 -1.68
N ASP A 19 11.59 15.50 -0.53
CA ASP A 19 11.67 16.50 0.54
C ASP A 19 12.67 17.61 0.15
N ALA A 20 12.38 18.86 0.53
CA ALA A 20 13.29 19.99 0.32
C ALA A 20 14.67 19.80 0.98
N ASN A 21 14.72 19.00 2.04
CA ASN A 21 15.98 18.62 2.71
C ASN A 21 16.56 17.29 2.21
N GLY A 22 15.87 16.59 1.29
CA GLY A 22 16.22 15.26 0.78
C GLY A 22 17.60 15.18 0.11
N GLY A 23 18.11 16.32 -0.35
CA GLY A 23 19.44 16.45 -0.95
C GLY A 23 20.62 16.34 0.04
N ASN A 24 20.37 16.35 1.36
CA ASN A 24 21.42 16.23 2.38
C ASN A 24 21.72 14.77 2.79
N ASP A 25 20.83 13.82 2.47
CA ASP A 25 21.09 12.39 2.68
C ASP A 25 21.56 11.75 1.36
N PRO A 26 22.81 11.24 1.29
CA PRO A 26 23.34 10.62 0.08
C PRO A 26 22.56 9.37 -0.37
N VAL A 27 21.74 8.77 0.50
CA VAL A 27 20.92 7.59 0.18
C VAL A 27 19.62 7.96 -0.54
N SER A 28 19.11 9.18 -0.36
CA SER A 28 17.86 9.67 -0.99
C SER A 28 18.06 10.73 -2.06
N ASN A 29 19.30 11.11 -2.38
CA ASN A 29 19.56 12.11 -3.41
C ASN A 29 19.31 11.54 -4.82
N LEU A 30 18.14 11.89 -5.39
CA LEU A 30 17.73 11.49 -6.75
C LEU A 30 17.74 12.66 -7.75
N GLU A 31 18.35 13.80 -7.40
CA GLU A 31 18.37 15.03 -8.22
C GLU A 31 16.96 15.50 -8.66
N VAL A 32 15.92 15.16 -7.87
CA VAL A 32 14.54 15.58 -8.11
C VAL A 32 14.23 16.90 -7.43
N HIS A 33 13.29 17.66 -7.99
CA HIS A 33 12.76 18.85 -7.32
C HIS A 33 11.91 18.48 -6.11
N ALA A 34 11.97 19.31 -5.07
CA ALA A 34 11.13 19.16 -3.89
C ALA A 34 9.64 19.24 -4.27
N ASP A 35 8.84 18.32 -3.76
CA ASP A 35 7.42 18.20 -4.06
C ASP A 35 6.67 17.67 -2.82
N ARG A 36 6.05 18.60 -2.08
CA ARG A 36 5.37 18.29 -0.82
C ARG A 36 4.19 17.34 -0.99
N GLU A 37 3.50 17.38 -2.13
CA GLU A 37 2.36 16.51 -2.37
C GLU A 37 2.83 15.06 -2.59
N ARG A 38 3.95 14.87 -3.31
CA ARG A 38 4.61 13.56 -3.42
C ARG A 38 5.14 13.04 -2.10
N VAL A 39 5.77 13.90 -1.29
CA VAL A 39 6.19 13.54 0.07
C VAL A 39 4.99 13.03 0.86
N HIS A 40 3.87 13.75 0.83
CA HIS A 40 2.65 13.33 1.50
C HIS A 40 2.13 12.00 0.97
N GLY A 41 2.03 11.83 -0.35
CA GLY A 41 1.56 10.59 -0.98
C GLY A 41 2.40 9.37 -0.59
N TYR A 42 3.73 9.47 -0.71
CA TYR A 42 4.62 8.37 -0.30
C TYR A 42 4.57 8.08 1.21
N ASN A 43 4.33 9.08 2.05
CA ASN A 43 4.12 8.89 3.49
C ASN A 43 2.81 8.12 3.78
N VAL A 44 1.71 8.44 3.09
CA VAL A 44 0.45 7.71 3.21
C VAL A 44 0.62 6.27 2.74
N ILE A 45 1.24 6.05 1.58
CA ILE A 45 1.55 4.70 1.06
C ILE A 45 2.42 3.92 2.06
N GLY A 46 3.49 4.52 2.57
CA GLY A 46 4.38 3.86 3.52
C GLY A 46 3.67 3.47 4.82
N LYS A 47 2.76 4.30 5.33
CA LYS A 47 1.92 3.97 6.50
C LYS A 47 0.97 2.82 6.20
N PHE A 48 0.28 2.86 5.04
CA PHE A 48 -0.59 1.79 4.59
C PHE A 48 0.14 0.44 4.50
N LEU A 49 1.31 0.42 3.84
CA LEU A 49 2.10 -0.81 3.69
C LEU A 49 2.54 -1.38 5.04
N ARG A 50 3.01 -0.53 5.97
CA ARG A 50 3.41 -1.00 7.31
C ARG A 50 2.23 -1.52 8.14
N ALA A 51 1.07 -0.85 8.05
CA ALA A 51 -0.12 -1.25 8.79
C ALA A 51 -0.66 -2.62 8.33
N ASN A 52 -0.38 -3.00 7.09
CA ASN A 52 -0.91 -4.22 6.46
C ASN A 52 0.15 -5.29 6.19
N ASP A 53 1.40 -5.10 6.62
CA ASP A 53 2.58 -5.91 6.24
C ASP A 53 2.35 -7.43 6.41
N GLY A 54 1.65 -7.84 7.47
CA GLY A 54 1.29 -9.25 7.73
C GLY A 54 0.35 -9.89 6.70
N ARG A 55 -0.23 -9.11 5.79
CA ARG A 55 -1.09 -9.57 4.69
C ARG A 55 -0.47 -9.33 3.31
N ASN A 56 0.84 -9.05 3.26
CA ASN A 56 1.60 -8.85 2.02
C ASN A 56 0.96 -7.82 1.06
N PRO A 57 0.79 -6.56 1.50
CA PRO A 57 0.09 -5.54 0.75
C PRO A 57 0.87 -5.11 -0.48
N LYS A 58 0.17 -4.74 -1.55
CA LYS A 58 0.76 -4.28 -2.81
C LYS A 58 0.08 -3.01 -3.30
N VAL A 59 0.78 -2.24 -4.13
CA VAL A 59 0.28 -0.99 -4.72
C VAL A 59 0.56 -1.02 -6.22
N PRO A 60 -0.03 -1.96 -6.99
CA PRO A 60 0.27 -2.13 -8.41
C PRO A 60 -0.13 -0.92 -9.26
N ASP A 61 -1.03 -0.09 -8.75
CA ASP A 61 -1.55 1.15 -9.31
C ASP A 61 -0.82 2.40 -8.80
N LEU A 62 0.42 2.25 -8.31
CA LEU A 62 1.25 3.35 -7.80
C LEU A 62 1.29 4.55 -8.75
N ASP A 63 1.41 4.32 -10.06
CA ASP A 63 1.47 5.40 -11.06
C ASP A 63 0.16 6.19 -11.18
N LYS A 64 -0.96 5.66 -10.68
CA LYS A 64 -2.23 6.39 -10.59
C LYS A 64 -2.34 7.21 -9.30
N ILE A 65 -1.65 6.77 -8.24
CA ILE A 65 -1.73 7.34 -6.90
C ILE A 65 -0.66 8.44 -6.72
N VAL A 66 0.60 8.12 -6.99
CA VAL A 66 1.75 9.03 -6.90
C VAL A 66 2.67 8.79 -8.11
N PRO A 67 2.27 9.23 -9.33
CA PRO A 67 3.07 9.05 -10.54
C PRO A 67 4.43 9.73 -10.40
N LEU A 68 5.53 9.19 -10.93
CA LEU A 68 6.84 9.88 -10.96
C LEU A 68 6.85 11.12 -11.90
N PRO A 69 7.74 12.12 -11.71
CA PRO A 69 7.80 13.29 -12.59
C PRO A 69 8.16 12.86 -14.03
N PRO A 70 7.72 13.60 -15.07
CA PRO A 70 7.10 14.94 -15.03
C PRO A 70 5.58 14.95 -14.84
N ALA A 71 4.94 13.79 -14.63
CA ALA A 71 3.50 13.72 -14.46
C ALA A 71 3.05 14.51 -13.22
N LYS A 72 1.93 15.22 -13.37
CA LYS A 72 1.30 15.93 -12.25
C LYS A 72 0.67 14.92 -11.30
N LEU A 73 0.75 15.22 -10.01
CA LEU A 73 -0.05 14.49 -9.03
C LEU A 73 -1.52 14.82 -9.27
N LEU A 74 -2.36 13.78 -9.33
CA LEU A 74 -3.81 13.95 -9.40
C LEU A 74 -4.38 13.93 -7.98
N ALA A 75 -5.56 14.52 -7.79
CA ALA A 75 -6.28 14.36 -6.54
C ALA A 75 -6.61 12.87 -6.35
N TRP A 76 -6.16 12.32 -5.22
CA TRP A 76 -6.40 10.94 -4.82
C TRP A 76 -7.12 10.97 -3.47
N ASP A 77 -8.12 10.12 -3.32
CA ASP A 77 -9.01 10.01 -2.16
C ASP A 77 -8.42 9.19 -1.00
N ALA A 78 -7.14 8.81 -1.09
CA ALA A 78 -6.45 7.92 -0.15
C ALA A 78 -6.97 6.46 -0.16
N THR A 79 -7.74 6.04 -1.17
CA THR A 79 -8.22 4.66 -1.32
C THR A 79 -7.20 3.78 -2.03
N PHE A 80 -6.99 2.55 -1.55
CA PHE A 80 -6.08 1.58 -2.16
C PHE A 80 -6.88 0.42 -2.77
N GLN A 81 -6.62 0.07 -4.03
CA GLN A 81 -7.26 -1.09 -4.67
C GLN A 81 -7.10 -2.37 -3.85
N TRP A 82 -5.93 -2.56 -3.23
CA TRP A 82 -5.69 -3.72 -2.37
C TRP A 82 -6.68 -3.83 -1.20
N GLN A 83 -7.17 -2.72 -0.63
CA GLN A 83 -8.16 -2.78 0.45
C GLN A 83 -9.49 -3.34 -0.05
N ASN A 84 -9.96 -2.87 -1.21
CA ASN A 84 -11.17 -3.38 -1.85
C ASN A 84 -11.03 -4.89 -2.15
N ASP A 85 -9.88 -5.31 -2.68
CA ASP A 85 -9.63 -6.72 -2.97
C ASP A 85 -9.68 -7.59 -1.68
N GLN A 86 -9.20 -7.06 -0.55
CA GLN A 86 -9.29 -7.75 0.73
C GLN A 86 -10.73 -7.83 1.25
N ASP A 87 -11.53 -6.79 1.06
CA ASP A 87 -12.93 -6.77 1.48
C ASP A 87 -13.76 -7.82 0.72
N ASP A 88 -13.55 -7.95 -0.60
CA ASP A 88 -14.16 -9.01 -1.41
C ASP A 88 -13.74 -10.41 -0.92
N VAL A 89 -12.45 -10.61 -0.64
CA VAL A 89 -11.94 -11.88 -0.09
C VAL A 89 -12.56 -12.18 1.28
N ASN A 90 -12.68 -11.17 2.14
CA ASN A 90 -13.27 -11.31 3.47
C ASN A 90 -14.76 -11.67 3.40
N GLU A 91 -15.51 -11.06 2.48
CA GLU A 91 -16.91 -11.37 2.23
C GLU A 91 -17.08 -12.81 1.73
N MET A 92 -16.26 -13.23 0.75
CA MET A 92 -16.27 -14.60 0.23
C MET A 92 -15.93 -15.64 1.32
N ALA A 93 -14.93 -15.35 2.17
CA ALA A 93 -14.57 -16.24 3.29
C ALA A 93 -15.75 -16.43 4.25
N ARG A 94 -16.42 -15.34 4.64
CA ARG A 94 -17.61 -15.40 5.51
C ARG A 94 -18.76 -16.16 4.88
N ALA A 95 -19.01 -15.96 3.58
CA ALA A 95 -20.02 -16.71 2.83
C ALA A 95 -19.72 -18.23 2.78
N ARG A 96 -18.47 -18.63 2.99
CA ARG A 96 -18.03 -20.03 3.08
C ARG A 96 -17.85 -20.53 4.52
N HIS A 97 -18.33 -19.77 5.51
CA HIS A 97 -18.16 -20.06 6.95
C HIS A 97 -16.70 -20.16 7.40
N LEU A 98 -15.81 -19.42 6.72
CA LEU A 98 -14.41 -19.30 7.07
C LEU A 98 -14.16 -17.98 7.80
N ASP A 99 -13.29 -18.02 8.80
CA ASP A 99 -12.72 -16.85 9.44
C ASP A 99 -11.75 -16.16 8.47
N PRO A 100 -11.98 -14.88 8.09
CA PRO A 100 -11.14 -14.21 7.09
C PRO A 100 -9.69 -13.94 7.53
N ALA A 101 -9.42 -13.93 8.84
CA ALA A 101 -8.08 -13.67 9.34
C ALA A 101 -7.20 -14.93 9.35
N THR A 102 -7.81 -16.10 9.53
CA THR A 102 -7.11 -17.38 9.73
C THR A 102 -7.36 -18.40 8.63
N GLY A 103 -8.43 -18.24 7.85
CA GLY A 103 -8.90 -19.23 6.87
C GLY A 103 -9.53 -20.49 7.50
N LEU A 104 -9.70 -20.53 8.83
CA LEU A 104 -10.29 -21.67 9.55
C LEU A 104 -11.81 -21.61 9.56
N LEU A 105 -12.48 -22.74 9.79
CA LEU A 105 -13.93 -22.76 9.98
C LEU A 105 -14.32 -21.92 11.21
N LEU A 106 -15.39 -21.13 11.05
CA LEU A 106 -15.98 -20.41 12.18
C LEU A 106 -16.52 -21.41 13.22
N PRO A 107 -16.39 -21.11 14.53
CA PRO A 107 -16.89 -21.99 15.58
C PRO A 107 -18.39 -22.21 15.42
N GLY A 108 -18.81 -23.48 15.41
CA GLY A 108 -20.20 -23.88 15.17
C GLY A 108 -20.54 -24.21 13.71
N SER A 109 -19.60 -24.04 12.78
CA SER A 109 -19.75 -24.54 11.41
C SER A 109 -19.50 -26.04 11.37
N THR A 110 -20.56 -26.86 11.44
CA THR A 110 -20.46 -28.30 11.17
C THR A 110 -20.00 -28.51 9.73
N ALA A 111 -18.91 -29.24 9.53
CA ALA A 111 -18.51 -29.67 8.20
C ALA A 111 -19.69 -30.43 7.55
N PRO A 112 -20.05 -30.16 6.28
CA PRO A 112 -21.02 -31.00 5.61
C PRO A 112 -20.46 -32.42 5.57
N HIS A 113 -21.18 -33.35 6.20
CA HIS A 113 -20.92 -34.78 6.05
C HIS A 113 -21.09 -35.12 4.57
N GLY A 114 -19.97 -35.40 3.91
CA GLY A 114 -19.93 -36.06 2.60
C GLY A 114 -19.93 -37.57 2.76
#